data_AF-A0AAD6D777-F1
#
_entry.id   AF-A0AAD6D777-F1
#
_cell.length_a   1.000
_cell.length_b   1.000
_cell.length_c   1.000
_cell.angle_alpha   90.00
_cell.angle_beta   90.00
_cell.angle_gamma   90.00
#
_symmetry.space_group_name_H-M   'P 1'
#
loop_
_entity.id
_entity.type
_entity.pdbx_description
1 polymer ?
#
loop_
_entity_poly.entity_id
_entity_poly.type
_entity_poly.pdbx_seq_one_letter_code
_entity_poly.pdbx_strand_id
1 'polypeptide(L)'
;MDKSPLKPFNYDLVIPPKRKEDKDHDTIRHPDACWVFNKKPPLFWEPLSAHSIEIKHANMKAALLAGADPNEMDHEPDNRRSYGRPLHCVVHSNGPADFMKENVSLIKLLLEHGADPRLPGPKTAQAWASLGSPLFHVEQLATLPNQGLNELLECSFYQEAYQIMKKAADDLDCK
;
A
#
# COMPACT_ATOMS: atom_id res chain seq x y z
N MET A 1 11.01 -19.46 33.75
CA MET A 1 10.57 -18.84 32.49
C MET A 1 11.81 -18.74 31.60
N ASP A 2 11.93 -19.67 30.66
CA ASP A 2 13.06 -19.80 29.76
C ASP A 2 12.92 -18.76 28.64
N LYS A 3 13.86 -17.82 28.55
CA LYS A 3 13.95 -16.82 27.48
C LYS A 3 14.97 -17.31 26.46
N SER A 4 14.56 -18.26 25.63
CA SER A 4 15.32 -18.61 24.44
C SER A 4 15.16 -17.50 23.37
N PRO A 5 16.25 -17.06 22.70
CA PRO A 5 16.16 -16.06 21.63
C PRO A 5 15.46 -16.64 20.40
N LEU A 6 14.47 -15.91 19.88
CA LEU A 6 13.78 -16.24 18.63
C LEU A 6 14.79 -16.23 17.47
N LYS A 7 14.85 -17.34 16.73
CA LYS A 7 15.66 -17.44 15.50
C LYS A 7 15.13 -16.45 14.45
N PRO A 8 15.99 -15.89 13.58
CA PRO A 8 15.53 -15.09 12.45
C PRO A 8 14.65 -15.94 11.53
N PHE A 9 13.47 -15.41 11.19
CA PHE A 9 12.54 -16.02 10.24
C PHE A 9 13.15 -15.96 8.83
N ASN A 10 13.31 -17.12 8.19
CA ASN A 10 13.71 -17.22 6.79
C ASN A 10 12.46 -17.10 5.92
N TYR A 11 12.33 -16.01 5.17
CA TYR A 11 11.27 -15.84 4.18
C TYR A 11 11.62 -16.63 2.92
N ASP A 12 11.28 -17.92 2.90
CA ASP A 12 11.20 -18.65 1.64
C ASP A 12 9.96 -18.15 0.88
N LEU A 13 10.13 -17.00 0.23
CA LEU A 13 9.19 -16.36 -0.68
C LEU A 13 8.84 -17.33 -1.80
N VAL A 14 7.58 -17.38 -2.20
CA VAL A 14 7.18 -17.96 -3.48
C VAL A 14 7.80 -17.10 -4.58
N ILE A 15 8.95 -17.52 -5.10
CA ILE A 15 9.64 -16.87 -6.21
C ILE A 15 8.71 -16.95 -7.43
N PRO A 16 8.26 -15.84 -8.03
CA PRO A 16 7.45 -15.91 -9.25
C PRO A 16 8.26 -16.55 -10.39
N PRO A 17 7.62 -17.33 -11.27
CA PRO A 17 8.31 -17.98 -12.38
C PRO A 17 8.96 -16.93 -13.29
N LYS A 18 10.24 -17.15 -13.64
CA LYS A 18 10.99 -16.31 -14.58
C LYS A 18 10.22 -16.20 -15.91
N ARG A 19 9.84 -14.99 -16.31
CA ARG A 19 9.35 -14.74 -17.68
C ARG A 19 10.51 -14.97 -18.65
N LYS A 20 10.21 -15.64 -19.77
CA LYS A 20 11.17 -15.90 -20.86
C LYS A 20 11.68 -14.57 -21.42
N GLU A 21 12.99 -14.49 -21.64
CA GLU A 21 13.71 -13.33 -22.14
C GLU A 21 13.36 -13.09 -23.62
N ASP A 22 12.64 -12.00 -23.90
CA ASP A 22 12.54 -11.44 -25.24
C ASP A 22 13.81 -10.62 -25.51
N LYS A 23 14.63 -11.14 -26.41
CA LYS A 23 15.77 -10.42 -26.99
C LYS A 23 15.18 -9.44 -27.99
N ASP A 24 15.30 -8.14 -27.72
CA ASP A 24 15.70 -7.12 -28.70
C ASP A 24 15.46 -5.69 -28.16
N HIS A 25 16.47 -4.85 -28.37
CA HIS A 25 16.56 -3.40 -28.17
C HIS A 25 17.02 -2.83 -26.81
N ASP A 26 18.26 -2.33 -26.86
CA ASP A 26 18.98 -1.44 -25.94
C ASP A 26 18.11 -0.32 -25.36
N THR A 27 17.69 -0.49 -24.11
CA THR A 27 17.85 0.51 -23.07
C THR A 27 18.33 -0.24 -21.84
N ILE A 28 19.36 0.26 -21.16
CA ILE A 28 19.90 -0.33 -19.93
C ILE A 28 18.81 -0.23 -18.84
N ARG A 29 17.86 -1.16 -18.85
CA ARG A 29 17.03 -1.51 -17.71
C ARG A 29 17.84 -2.55 -16.95
N HIS A 30 18.47 -2.10 -15.86
CA HIS A 30 19.15 -2.99 -14.94
C HIS A 30 18.22 -4.18 -14.60
N PRO A 31 18.67 -5.44 -14.74
CA PRO A 31 17.88 -6.63 -14.40
C PRO A 31 17.55 -6.72 -12.89
N ASP A 32 18.01 -5.75 -12.09
CA ASP A 32 17.89 -5.72 -10.64
C ASP A 32 16.62 -5.03 -10.11
N ALA A 33 15.66 -4.66 -10.96
CA ALA A 33 14.41 -4.02 -10.53
C ALA A 33 13.56 -4.89 -9.57
N CYS A 34 13.88 -6.19 -9.44
CA CYS A 34 13.25 -7.10 -8.48
C CYS A 34 13.83 -7.01 -7.04
N TRP A 35 14.94 -6.30 -6.80
CA TRP A 35 15.70 -6.41 -5.54
C TRP A 35 15.35 -5.39 -4.43
N VAL A 36 14.40 -4.48 -4.63
CA VAL A 36 14.08 -3.43 -3.63
C VAL A 36 12.90 -3.81 -2.72
N PHE A 37 12.08 -4.80 -3.10
CA PHE A 37 10.91 -5.21 -2.33
C PHE A 37 11.24 -6.13 -1.14
N ASN A 38 12.38 -6.81 -1.16
CA ASN A 38 12.71 -7.88 -0.20
C ASN A 38 13.02 -7.45 1.25
N LYS A 39 13.02 -6.15 1.54
CA LYS A 39 13.25 -5.64 2.91
C LYS A 39 12.00 -5.02 3.55
N LYS A 40 10.94 -4.76 2.77
CA LYS A 40 9.73 -4.11 3.28
C LYS A 40 8.69 -5.17 3.61
N PRO A 41 7.95 -5.01 4.72
CA PRO A 41 6.84 -5.92 4.99
C PRO A 41 5.83 -5.86 3.83
N PRO A 42 5.09 -6.96 3.59
CA PRO A 42 4.05 -7.05 2.55
C PRO A 42 3.09 -5.87 2.48
N LEU A 43 2.90 -5.15 3.61
CA LEU A 43 2.05 -3.97 3.73
C LEU A 43 2.36 -2.86 2.71
N PHE A 44 3.60 -2.75 2.22
CA PHE A 44 4.00 -1.68 1.31
C PHE A 44 3.88 -2.05 -0.18
N TRP A 45 3.96 -3.33 -0.54
CA TRP A 45 4.07 -3.74 -1.93
C TRP A 45 2.92 -4.65 -2.40
N GLU A 46 2.25 -5.37 -1.50
CA GLU A 46 1.06 -6.16 -1.88
C GLU A 46 -0.09 -5.33 -2.44
N PRO A 47 -0.41 -4.14 -1.90
CA PRO A 47 -1.45 -3.30 -2.50
C PRO A 47 -1.21 -2.94 -3.97
N LEU A 48 0.08 -2.93 -4.37
CA LEU A 48 0.55 -2.57 -5.70
C LEU A 48 0.85 -3.79 -6.58
N SER A 49 0.76 -5.00 -6.02
CA SER A 49 1.07 -6.25 -6.72
C SER A 49 -0.06 -6.64 -7.67
N ALA A 50 0.25 -7.50 -8.64
CA ALA A 50 -0.74 -8.13 -9.53
C ALA A 50 -1.32 -9.42 -8.93
N HIS A 51 -1.11 -9.68 -7.63
CA HIS A 51 -1.69 -10.84 -6.96
C HIS A 51 -3.20 -10.70 -6.84
N SER A 52 -3.90 -11.83 -6.69
CA SER A 52 -5.33 -11.80 -6.38
C SER A 52 -5.57 -11.18 -5.00
N ILE A 53 -6.77 -10.67 -4.78
CA ILE A 53 -7.11 -10.04 -3.51
C ILE A 53 -6.96 -10.98 -2.32
N GLU A 54 -7.20 -12.29 -2.50
CA GLU A 54 -7.01 -13.30 -1.46
C GLU A 54 -5.55 -13.43 -1.04
N ILE A 55 -4.63 -13.42 -2.01
CA ILE A 55 -3.19 -13.49 -1.77
C ILE A 55 -2.71 -12.21 -1.08
N LYS A 56 -3.13 -11.04 -1.58
CA LYS A 56 -2.80 -9.74 -0.95
C LYS A 56 -3.24 -9.73 0.51
N HIS A 57 -4.49 -10.12 0.77
CA HIS A 57 -5.07 -10.16 2.10
C HIS A 57 -4.35 -11.16 3.00
N ALA A 58 -4.04 -12.36 2.51
CA ALA A 58 -3.31 -13.37 3.28
C ALA A 58 -1.91 -12.87 3.68
N ASN A 59 -1.17 -12.28 2.75
CA ASN A 59 0.19 -11.82 2.97
C ASN A 59 0.24 -10.59 3.89
N MET A 60 -0.65 -9.61 3.69
CA MET A 60 -0.76 -8.45 4.58
C MET A 60 -1.19 -8.85 5.99
N LYS A 61 -2.18 -9.74 6.11
CA LYS A 61 -2.62 -10.25 7.42
C LYS A 61 -1.51 -11.01 8.14
N ALA A 62 -0.76 -11.86 7.42
CA ALA A 62 0.39 -12.56 8.01
C ALA A 62 1.45 -11.58 8.52
N ALA A 63 1.73 -10.50 7.78
CA ALA A 63 2.67 -9.46 8.22
C ALA A 63 2.20 -8.74 9.49
N LEU A 64 0.93 -8.35 9.56
CA LEU A 64 0.33 -7.71 10.75
C LEU A 64 0.39 -8.64 11.97
N LEU A 65 0.06 -9.92 11.78
CA LEU A 65 0.16 -10.93 12.85
C LEU A 65 1.60 -11.20 13.29
N ALA A 66 2.58 -11.03 12.40
CA ALA A 66 4.00 -11.10 12.72
C ALA A 66 4.53 -9.83 13.42
N GLY A 67 3.69 -8.81 13.63
CA GLY A 67 4.05 -7.58 14.32
C GLY A 67 4.52 -6.44 13.41
N ALA A 68 4.27 -6.52 12.10
CA ALA A 68 4.47 -5.36 11.23
C ALA A 68 3.54 -4.22 11.67
N ASP A 69 4.09 -3.02 11.88
CA ASP A 69 3.32 -1.85 12.30
C ASP A 69 2.54 -1.28 11.11
N PRO A 70 1.19 -1.25 11.15
CA PRO A 70 0.38 -0.69 10.07
C PRO A 70 0.56 0.82 9.90
N ASN A 71 1.20 1.48 10.87
CA ASN A 71 1.58 2.89 10.79
C ASN A 71 3.04 3.07 10.38
N GLU A 72 3.83 2.04 10.11
CA GLU A 72 5.25 2.22 9.79
C GLU A 72 5.43 3.16 8.57
N MET A 73 6.40 4.08 8.66
CA MET A 73 6.75 4.96 7.54
C MET A 73 7.75 4.26 6.62
N ASP A 74 7.51 4.29 5.31
CA ASP A 74 8.46 3.82 4.32
C ASP A 74 9.68 4.74 4.24
N HIS A 75 10.80 4.30 4.83
CA HIS A 75 12.06 5.02 4.91
C HIS A 75 12.95 4.88 3.66
N GLU A 76 12.40 4.48 2.51
CA GLU A 76 13.16 4.39 1.27
C GLU A 76 13.90 5.69 0.95
N PRO A 77 15.25 5.66 0.82
CA PRO A 77 16.04 6.86 0.56
C PRO A 77 15.73 7.47 -0.82
N ASP A 78 15.34 6.66 -1.79
CA ASP A 78 14.79 7.14 -3.06
C ASP A 78 13.32 7.55 -2.85
N ASN A 79 13.09 8.86 -2.75
CA ASN A 79 11.76 9.44 -2.56
C ASN A 79 10.77 9.08 -3.69
N ARG A 80 11.24 8.66 -4.87
CA ARG A 80 10.40 8.17 -5.97
C ARG A 80 9.86 6.76 -5.71
N ARG A 81 10.43 6.07 -4.72
CA ARG A 81 10.13 4.69 -4.31
C ARG A 81 9.63 4.61 -2.86
N SER A 82 9.51 5.75 -2.18
CA SER A 82 8.85 5.84 -0.88
C SER A 82 7.35 5.94 -1.07
N TYR A 83 6.62 4.95 -0.57
CA TYR A 83 5.17 4.87 -0.72
C TYR A 83 4.41 5.51 0.44
N GLY A 84 5.10 6.11 1.40
CA GLY A 84 4.50 6.63 2.62
C GLY A 84 4.21 5.52 3.62
N ARG A 85 3.00 5.45 4.16
CA ARG A 85 2.58 4.40 5.11
C ARG A 85 1.78 3.32 4.38
N PRO A 86 1.52 2.15 4.99
CA PRO A 86 0.66 1.13 4.38
C PRO A 86 -0.67 1.67 3.85
N LEU A 87 -1.33 2.57 4.59
CA LEU A 87 -2.58 3.21 4.13
C LEU A 87 -2.41 4.13 2.92
N HIS A 88 -1.23 4.71 2.71
CA HIS A 88 -0.94 5.38 1.45
C HIS A 88 -0.96 4.34 0.33
N CYS A 89 -0.19 3.26 0.45
CA CYS A 89 -0.02 2.25 -0.61
C CYS A 89 -1.35 1.72 -1.18
N VAL A 90 -2.36 1.51 -0.33
CA VAL A 90 -3.68 0.99 -0.74
C VAL A 90 -4.56 1.99 -1.48
N VAL A 91 -4.38 3.30 -1.28
CA VAL A 91 -5.16 4.37 -1.95
C VAL A 91 -4.46 4.93 -3.20
N HIS A 92 -3.30 4.38 -3.55
CA HIS A 92 -2.49 4.87 -4.64
C HIS A 92 -3.07 4.53 -6.02
N SER A 93 -3.22 5.54 -6.87
CA SER A 93 -3.97 5.49 -8.12
C SER A 93 -3.19 5.05 -9.36
N ASN A 94 -1.89 4.76 -9.26
CA ASN A 94 -1.10 4.39 -10.45
C ASN A 94 -1.22 2.91 -10.86
N GLY A 95 -2.12 2.14 -10.25
CA GLY A 95 -2.45 0.77 -10.67
C GLY A 95 -3.68 0.73 -11.60
N PRO A 96 -3.87 -0.33 -12.39
CA PRO A 96 -5.13 -0.56 -13.12
C PRO A 96 -6.37 -0.39 -12.24
N ALA A 97 -7.40 0.28 -12.76
CA ALA A 97 -8.61 0.65 -12.00
C ALA A 97 -9.31 -0.54 -11.32
N ASP A 98 -9.25 -1.73 -11.90
CA ASP A 98 -9.83 -2.95 -11.32
C ASP A 98 -9.16 -3.35 -10.00
N PHE A 99 -7.85 -3.13 -9.86
CA PHE A 99 -7.12 -3.42 -8.62
C PHE A 99 -7.49 -2.47 -7.49
N MET A 100 -7.90 -1.24 -7.80
CA MET A 100 -8.26 -0.26 -6.77
C MET A 100 -9.53 -0.67 -6.03
N LYS A 101 -10.56 -1.17 -6.73
CA LYS A 101 -11.81 -1.60 -6.09
C LYS A 101 -11.59 -2.72 -5.08
N GLU A 102 -10.72 -3.65 -5.40
CA GLU A 102 -10.40 -4.78 -4.50
C GLU A 102 -9.66 -4.31 -3.24
N ASN A 103 -8.89 -3.22 -3.32
CA ASN A 103 -8.10 -2.66 -2.21
C ASN A 103 -8.96 -2.08 -1.07
N VAL A 104 -10.28 -1.88 -1.25
CA VAL A 104 -11.19 -1.51 -0.15
C VAL A 104 -11.09 -2.49 1.02
N SER A 105 -10.98 -3.77 0.73
CA SER A 105 -10.83 -4.80 1.76
C SER A 105 -9.50 -4.67 2.52
N LEU A 106 -8.44 -4.24 1.84
CA LEU A 106 -7.12 -3.99 2.46
C LEU A 106 -7.13 -2.73 3.33
N ILE A 107 -7.89 -1.70 2.96
CA ILE A 107 -8.13 -0.52 3.82
C ILE A 107 -8.76 -0.97 5.14
N LYS A 108 -9.85 -1.76 5.07
CA LYS A 108 -10.53 -2.29 6.27
C LYS A 108 -9.57 -3.10 7.14
N LEU A 109 -8.80 -4.01 6.53
CA LEU A 109 -7.79 -4.81 7.22
C LEU A 109 -6.76 -3.95 7.98
N LEU A 110 -6.20 -2.91 7.33
CA LEU A 110 -5.22 -2.05 7.97
C LEU A 110 -5.82 -1.26 9.15
N LEU A 111 -7.03 -0.72 8.98
CA LEU A 111 -7.73 0.03 10.03
C LEU A 111 -8.10 -0.85 11.23
N GLU A 112 -8.57 -2.07 11.00
CA GLU A 112 -8.86 -3.07 12.05
C GLU A 112 -7.63 -3.37 12.91
N HIS A 113 -6.43 -3.29 12.32
CA HIS A 113 -5.16 -3.50 13.00
C HIS A 113 -4.53 -2.20 13.56
N GLY A 114 -5.24 -1.08 13.52
CA GLY A 114 -4.82 0.17 14.17
C GLY A 114 -4.06 1.14 13.27
N ALA A 115 -4.17 1.00 11.94
CA ALA A 115 -3.72 2.05 11.04
C ALA A 115 -4.47 3.37 11.31
N ASP A 116 -3.76 4.47 11.46
CA ASP A 116 -4.35 5.80 11.60
C ASP A 116 -4.36 6.51 10.23
N PRO A 117 -5.55 6.73 9.62
CA PRO A 117 -5.66 7.31 8.29
C PRO A 117 -5.34 8.81 8.25
N ARG A 118 -5.08 9.45 9.40
CA ARG A 118 -4.74 10.87 9.51
C ARG A 118 -3.24 11.11 9.50
N LEU A 119 -2.43 10.06 9.63
CA LEU A 119 -0.98 10.22 9.66
C LEU A 119 -0.46 10.67 8.28
N PRO A 120 0.33 11.76 8.23
CA PRO A 120 0.87 12.25 6.97
C PRO A 120 1.94 11.28 6.45
N GLY A 121 2.14 11.32 5.13
CA GLY A 121 3.27 10.72 4.44
C GLY A 121 4.58 11.51 4.63
N PRO A 122 5.67 11.10 3.97
CA PRO A 122 6.95 11.79 4.04
C PRO A 122 6.83 13.18 3.41
N LYS A 123 7.43 14.20 4.03
CA LYS A 123 7.44 15.57 3.50
C LYS A 123 8.55 15.75 2.46
N THR A 124 8.45 15.08 1.32
CA THR A 124 9.44 15.23 0.23
C THR A 124 8.79 15.86 -1.00
N ALA A 125 9.50 16.75 -1.70
CA ALA A 125 8.91 17.48 -2.84
C ALA A 125 8.50 16.59 -4.04
N GLN A 126 8.78 15.29 -4.01
CA GLN A 126 8.61 14.37 -5.14
C GLN A 126 7.85 13.07 -4.80
N ALA A 127 7.49 12.81 -3.54
CA ALA A 127 6.65 11.66 -3.22
C ALA A 127 5.17 12.02 -3.37
N TRP A 128 4.41 11.15 -4.02
CA TRP A 128 2.96 11.32 -4.18
C TRP A 128 2.24 11.30 -2.80
N ALA A 129 2.79 10.58 -1.82
CA ALA A 129 2.33 10.54 -0.43
C ALA A 129 2.59 11.85 0.35
N SER A 130 3.34 12.80 -0.23
CA SER A 130 3.58 14.12 0.36
C SER A 130 2.36 15.04 0.31
N LEU A 131 1.31 14.65 -0.42
CA LEU A 131 0.06 15.41 -0.51
C LEU A 131 -0.72 15.44 0.82
N GLY A 132 -0.35 14.62 1.81
CA GLY A 132 -0.93 14.67 3.15
C GLY A 132 -1.15 13.29 3.75
N SER A 133 -2.23 13.17 4.52
CA SER A 133 -2.69 11.90 5.06
C SER A 133 -3.48 11.09 4.01
N PRO A 134 -3.59 9.77 4.17
CA PRO A 134 -4.47 8.95 3.33
C PRO A 134 -5.90 9.48 3.31
N LEU A 135 -6.44 9.87 4.49
CA LEU A 135 -7.78 10.45 4.60
C LEU A 135 -7.94 11.73 3.78
N PHE A 136 -6.99 12.66 3.89
CA PHE A 136 -7.02 13.90 3.12
C PHE A 136 -6.96 13.63 1.61
N HIS A 137 -6.15 12.66 1.19
CA HIS A 137 -6.04 12.31 -0.22
C HIS A 137 -7.35 11.75 -0.79
N VAL A 138 -7.99 10.80 -0.10
CA VAL A 138 -9.25 10.23 -0.56
C VAL A 138 -10.41 11.22 -0.46
N GLU A 139 -10.40 12.14 0.51
CA GLU A 139 -11.38 13.23 0.61
C GLU A 139 -11.34 14.13 -0.62
N GLN A 140 -10.14 14.57 -1.01
CA GLN A 140 -9.94 15.39 -2.21
C GLN A 140 -10.46 14.64 -3.45
N LEU A 141 -10.07 13.38 -3.63
CA LEU A 141 -10.50 12.59 -4.81
C LEU A 141 -11.99 12.24 -4.80
N ALA A 142 -12.61 12.06 -3.63
CA ALA A 142 -14.04 11.80 -3.51
C ALA A 142 -14.91 13.04 -3.78
N THR A 143 -14.34 14.25 -3.66
CA THR A 143 -15.06 15.53 -3.76
C THR A 143 -14.77 16.31 -5.04
N LEU A 144 -13.75 15.93 -5.82
CA LEU A 144 -13.45 16.57 -7.10
C LEU A 144 -14.62 16.36 -8.09
N PRO A 145 -15.11 17.44 -8.73
CA PRO A 145 -16.08 17.31 -9.81
C PRO A 145 -15.43 16.54 -10.97
N ASN A 146 -16.14 15.55 -11.53
CA ASN A 146 -15.73 14.71 -12.67
C ASN A 146 -15.16 15.55 -13.83
N GLN A 147 -13.88 15.89 -13.78
CA GLN A 147 -13.15 16.57 -14.86
C GLN A 147 -12.33 15.51 -15.61
N GLY A 148 -13.03 14.61 -16.32
CA GLY A 148 -12.41 13.77 -17.35
C GLY A 148 -11.51 12.62 -16.88
N LEU A 149 -11.46 12.29 -15.59
CA LEU A 149 -11.00 10.96 -15.13
C LEU A 149 -12.12 9.97 -15.44
N ASN A 150 -11.80 8.85 -16.12
CA ASN A 150 -12.75 7.86 -16.65
C ASN A 150 -14.00 7.68 -15.78
N GLU A 151 -15.14 8.09 -16.33
CA GLU A 151 -16.42 8.13 -15.65
C GLU A 151 -16.80 6.75 -15.07
N LEU A 152 -17.29 6.76 -13.83
CA LEU A 152 -18.04 5.70 -13.12
C LEU A 152 -17.25 4.72 -12.23
N LEU A 153 -16.05 4.24 -12.62
CA LEU A 153 -15.39 3.20 -11.81
C LEU A 153 -14.54 3.75 -10.65
N GLU A 154 -13.80 4.83 -10.87
CA GLU A 154 -12.83 5.36 -9.90
C GLU A 154 -13.50 6.16 -8.77
N CYS A 155 -14.61 6.86 -9.05
CA CYS A 155 -15.34 7.64 -8.04
C CYS A 155 -15.90 6.76 -6.91
N SER A 156 -16.41 5.56 -7.23
CA SER A 156 -17.02 4.67 -6.23
C SER A 156 -16.01 4.20 -5.18
N PHE A 157 -14.76 3.95 -5.59
CA PHE A 157 -13.69 3.53 -4.69
C PHE A 157 -13.34 4.64 -3.69
N TYR A 158 -13.04 5.85 -4.18
CA TYR A 158 -12.62 6.94 -3.30
C TYR A 158 -13.74 7.37 -2.36
N GLN A 159 -15.00 7.32 -2.79
CA GLN A 159 -16.15 7.56 -1.93
C GLN A 159 -16.23 6.52 -0.80
N GLU A 160 -16.16 5.23 -1.11
CA GLU A 160 -16.20 4.19 -0.06
C GLU A 160 -14.99 4.29 0.87
N ALA A 161 -13.78 4.43 0.32
CA ALA A 161 -12.55 4.59 1.08
C ALA A 161 -12.63 5.80 2.03
N TYR A 162 -13.13 6.95 1.54
CA TYR A 162 -13.34 8.14 2.36
C TYR A 162 -14.29 7.89 3.52
N GLN A 163 -15.47 7.28 3.28
CA GLN A 163 -16.42 7.00 4.37
C GLN A 163 -15.83 6.08 5.44
N ILE A 164 -15.12 5.02 5.02
CA ILE A 164 -14.48 4.08 5.94
C ILE A 164 -13.38 4.77 6.76
N MET A 165 -12.48 5.49 6.10
CA MET A 165 -11.37 6.17 6.77
C MET A 165 -11.84 7.32 7.66
N LYS A 166 -12.87 8.06 7.24
CA LYS A 166 -13.46 9.13 8.05
C LYS A 166 -14.06 8.58 9.33
N LYS A 167 -14.84 7.50 9.22
CA LYS A 167 -15.39 6.80 10.39
C LYS A 167 -14.28 6.33 11.33
N ALA A 168 -13.23 5.70 10.79
CA ALA A 168 -12.11 5.23 11.61
C ALA A 168 -11.35 6.38 12.30
N ALA A 169 -11.20 7.53 11.63
CA ALA A 169 -10.64 8.74 12.24
C ALA A 169 -11.52 9.27 13.37
N ASP A 170 -12.84 9.32 13.18
CA ASP A 170 -13.78 9.74 14.22
C ASP A 170 -13.79 8.78 15.42
N ASP A 171 -13.73 7.47 15.17
CA ASP A 171 -13.61 6.44 16.20
C ASP A 171 -12.30 6.56 17.01
N LEU A 172 -11.24 7.14 16.43
CA LEU A 172 -9.99 7.44 17.15
C LEU A 172 -10.08 8.70 18.00
N ASP A 173 -10.89 9.70 17.61
CA ASP A 173 -11.11 10.92 18.40
C ASP A 173 -12.03 10.70 19.60
N CYS A 174 -12.83 9.63 19.59
CA CYS A 174 -13.71 9.25 20.69
C CYS A 174 -13.04 8.45 21.82
N LYS A 175 -11.75 8.13 21.72
CA LYS A 175 -11.00 7.31 22.70
C LYS A 175 -10.10 8.18 23.59
#